data_AF-A0A7S3ML32-F1
#
_entry.id   AF-A0A7S3ML32-F1
#
_cell.length_a   1.000
_cell.length_b   1.000
_cell.length_c   1.000
_cell.angle_alpha   90.00
_cell.angle_beta   90.00
_cell.angle_gamma   90.00
#
_symmetry.space_group_name_H-M   'P 1'
#
loop_
_entity.id
_entity.type
_entity.pdbx_description
1 polymer ?
#
loop_
_entity_poly.entity_id
_entity_poly.type
_entity_poly.pdbx_seq_one_letter_code
_entity_poly.pdbx_strand_id
1 'polypeptide(L)'
;YRSAGTVEFLVDARDQHYFLEMNTRLQVEHPVTEIVAGLDLVEEMIRVAAGEKLSITQEQVARHGWAIECRVYAEDPLRKFLPSIGTLSAYRPPDEAACNVAADIAMGIAL
;
A
#
# COMPACT_ATOMS: atom_id res chain seq x y z
N TYR A 1 -14.99 12.70 7.98
CA TYR A 1 -13.54 12.55 7.76
C TYR A 1 -13.17 13.26 6.46
N ARG A 2 -11.94 13.80 6.31
CA ARG A 2 -11.47 14.51 5.10
C ARG A 2 -10.06 14.02 4.78
N SER A 3 -9.78 13.74 3.50
CA SER A 3 -8.63 12.97 3.00
C SER A 3 -8.89 11.45 2.94
N ALA A 4 -7.87 10.66 2.60
CA ALA A 4 -7.93 9.19 2.53
C ALA A 4 -7.70 8.55 3.90
N GLY A 5 -8.44 7.47 4.18
CA GLY A 5 -8.29 6.67 5.39
C GLY A 5 -8.91 5.29 5.18
N THR A 6 -8.50 4.32 5.99
CA THR A 6 -8.97 2.93 5.88
C THR A 6 -9.89 2.57 7.03
N VAL A 7 -10.97 1.84 6.74
CA VAL A 7 -11.86 1.24 7.74
C VAL A 7 -11.60 -0.25 7.75
N GLU A 8 -11.21 -0.78 8.91
CA GLU A 8 -10.83 -2.18 9.06
C GLU A 8 -11.99 -3.01 9.63
N PHE A 9 -12.18 -4.18 9.04
CA PHE A 9 -13.20 -5.14 9.45
C PHE A 9 -12.58 -6.52 9.69
N LEU A 10 -13.06 -7.21 10.72
CA LEU A 10 -12.88 -8.66 10.86
C LEU A 10 -14.05 -9.35 10.16
N VAL A 11 -13.76 -10.41 9.41
CA VAL A 11 -14.77 -11.24 8.73
C VAL A 11 -14.72 -12.64 9.32
N ASP A 12 -15.87 -13.14 9.80
CA ASP A 12 -15.97 -14.50 10.35
C ASP A 12 -16.25 -15.55 9.26
N ALA A 13 -16.27 -16.83 9.65
CA ALA A 13 -16.56 -17.93 8.72
C ALA A 13 -18.00 -17.94 8.15
N ARG A 14 -18.88 -17.05 8.64
CA ARG A 14 -20.26 -16.86 8.19
C ARG A 14 -20.43 -15.55 7.41
N ASP A 15 -19.31 -14.98 6.93
CA ASP A 15 -19.29 -13.73 6.16
C ASP A 15 -19.90 -12.54 6.92
N GLN A 16 -19.82 -12.57 8.25
CA GLN A 16 -20.24 -11.45 9.09
C GLN A 16 -19.08 -10.47 9.29
N HIS A 17 -19.34 -9.20 9.01
CA HIS A 17 -18.36 -8.12 9.11
C HIS A 17 -18.47 -7.40 10.45
N TYR A 18 -17.35 -7.26 11.15
CA TYR A 18 -17.25 -6.58 12.43
C TYR A 18 -16.24 -5.44 12.32
N PHE A 19 -16.69 -4.20 12.53
CA PHE A 19 -15.79 -3.04 12.57
C PHE A 19 -14.74 -3.23 13.67
N LEU A 20 -13.47 -3.03 13.31
CA LEU A 20 -12.35 -3.08 14.24
C LEU A 20 -11.90 -1.66 14.59
N GLU A 21 -11.43 -0.92 13.58
CA GLU A 21 -10.94 0.44 13.75
C GLU A 21 -10.98 1.23 12.44
N MET A 22 -10.60 2.50 12.53
CA MET A 22 -10.37 3.37 11.38
C MET A 22 -8.97 3.97 11.47
N ASN A 23 -8.16 3.73 10.44
CA ASN A 23 -6.86 4.35 10.25
C ASN A 23 -7.03 5.67 9.47
N THR A 24 -6.86 6.80 10.16
CA THR A 24 -7.04 8.15 9.61
C THR A 24 -5.81 8.69 8.88
N ARG A 25 -5.16 7.83 8.08
CA ARG A 25 -3.96 8.13 7.30
C ARG A 25 -3.91 7.20 6.09
N LEU A 26 -3.05 7.53 5.13
CA LEU A 26 -2.72 6.61 4.05
C LEU A 26 -2.06 5.35 4.64
N GLN A 27 -2.47 4.19 4.15
CA GLN A 27 -1.90 2.91 4.53
C GLN A 27 -0.75 2.53 3.59
N VAL A 28 0.18 1.73 4.10
CA VAL A 28 1.36 1.33 3.31
C VAL A 28 0.91 0.52 2.08
N GLU A 29 -0.10 -0.31 2.28
CA GLU A 29 -0.72 -1.21 1.30
C GLU A 29 -1.66 -0.52 0.29
N HIS A 30 -1.72 0.82 0.23
CA HIS A 30 -2.55 1.53 -0.74
C HIS A 30 -2.26 1.21 -2.23
N PRO A 31 -1.03 0.84 -2.67
CA PRO A 31 -0.75 0.56 -4.09
C PRO A 31 -1.62 -0.54 -4.69
N VAL A 32 -2.03 -1.55 -3.89
CA VAL A 32 -2.92 -2.61 -4.42
C VAL A 32 -4.30 -2.05 -4.80
N THR A 33 -4.77 -1.03 -4.08
CA THR A 33 -6.03 -0.35 -4.38
C THR A 33 -5.89 0.53 -5.61
N GLU A 34 -4.79 1.29 -5.70
CA GLU A 34 -4.50 2.17 -6.84
C GLU A 34 -4.42 1.41 -8.17
N ILE A 35 -3.73 0.27 -8.18
CA ILE A 35 -3.57 -0.56 -9.38
C ILE A 35 -4.91 -1.10 -9.86
N VAL A 36 -5.75 -1.60 -8.95
CA VAL A 36 -7.05 -2.19 -9.32
C VAL A 36 -8.09 -1.12 -9.65
N ALA A 37 -8.04 0.04 -8.98
CA ALA A 37 -9.00 1.13 -9.18
C ALA A 37 -8.61 2.11 -10.29
N GLY A 38 -7.33 2.14 -10.69
CA GLY A 38 -6.80 3.14 -11.62
C GLY A 38 -6.82 4.57 -11.05
N LEU A 39 -6.57 4.70 -9.74
CA LEU A 39 -6.62 5.96 -9.00
C LEU A 39 -5.29 6.22 -8.31
N ASP A 40 -4.85 7.47 -8.25
CA ASP A 40 -3.75 7.92 -7.41
C ASP A 40 -4.33 8.55 -6.13
N LEU A 41 -4.21 7.83 -5.01
CA LEU A 41 -4.76 8.26 -3.73
C LEU A 41 -3.96 9.42 -3.15
N VAL A 42 -2.64 9.47 -3.38
CA VAL A 42 -1.79 10.57 -2.92
C VAL A 42 -2.16 11.86 -3.65
N GLU A 43 -2.40 11.80 -4.95
CA GLU A 43 -2.88 12.93 -5.74
C GLU A 43 -4.23 13.44 -5.22
N GLU A 44 -5.22 12.55 -5.03
CA GLU A 44 -6.54 12.93 -4.50
C GLU A 44 -6.44 13.54 -3.09
N MET A 45 -5.55 13.01 -2.23
CA MET A 45 -5.30 13.59 -0.91
C MET A 45 -4.79 15.03 -1.01
N ILE A 46 -3.85 15.31 -1.92
CA ILE A 46 -3.31 16.66 -2.15
C ILE A 46 -4.40 17.61 -2.67
N ARG A 47 -5.19 17.18 -3.66
CA ARG A 47 -6.32 17.96 -4.22
C ARG A 47 -7.35 18.30 -3.14
N VAL A 48 -7.78 17.30 -2.36
CA VAL A 48 -8.73 17.50 -1.26
C VAL A 48 -8.16 18.43 -0.18
N ALA A 49 -6.86 18.35 0.11
CA ALA A 49 -6.18 19.26 1.03
C ALA A 49 -6.20 20.71 0.52
N ALA A 50 -6.05 20.92 -0.79
CA ALA A 50 -6.19 22.22 -1.44
C ALA A 50 -7.64 22.76 -1.51
N GLY A 51 -8.64 21.97 -1.07
CA GLY A 51 -10.04 22.37 -1.09
C GLY A 51 -10.77 22.02 -2.39
N GLU A 52 -10.14 21.28 -3.29
CA GLU A 52 -10.79 20.71 -4.45
C GLU A 52 -11.81 19.63 -4.05
N LYS A 53 -12.74 19.34 -4.95
CA LYS A 53 -13.64 18.19 -4.83
C LYS A 53 -12.91 16.94 -5.34
N LEU A 54 -13.39 15.76 -4.95
CA LEU A 54 -12.92 14.51 -5.54
C LEU A 54 -13.06 14.56 -7.07
N SER A 55 -12.05 14.07 -7.78
CA SER A 55 -12.05 14.06 -9.24
C SER A 55 -12.99 12.99 -9.84
N ILE A 56 -13.48 12.09 -8.99
CA ILE A 56 -14.30 10.92 -9.35
C ILE A 56 -15.58 10.82 -8.51
N THR A 57 -16.58 10.13 -9.07
CA THR A 57 -17.78 9.68 -8.35
C THR A 57 -17.68 8.21 -7.95
N GLN A 58 -18.56 7.74 -7.07
CA GLN A 58 -18.59 6.35 -6.64
C GLN A 58 -18.84 5.37 -7.80
N GLU A 59 -19.64 5.77 -8.78
CA GLU A 59 -19.96 4.97 -9.97
C GLU A 59 -18.77 4.84 -10.93
N GLN A 60 -17.81 5.77 -10.83
CA GLN A 60 -16.58 5.77 -11.63
C GLN A 60 -15.46 4.96 -10.98
N VAL A 61 -15.60 4.54 -9.71
CA VAL A 61 -14.65 3.65 -9.04
C VAL A 61 -14.80 2.24 -9.62
N ALA A 62 -14.07 1.97 -10.69
CA ALA A 62 -13.98 0.64 -11.29
C ALA A 62 -13.03 -0.26 -10.49
N ARG A 63 -13.13 -1.58 -10.68
CA ARG A 63 -12.18 -2.56 -10.16
C ARG A 63 -11.78 -3.50 -11.30
N HIS A 64 -10.52 -3.46 -11.69
CA HIS A 64 -10.01 -4.22 -12.83
C HIS A 64 -8.84 -5.11 -12.41
N GLY A 65 -8.96 -6.42 -12.69
CA GLY A 65 -7.91 -7.39 -12.42
C GLY A 65 -7.64 -7.61 -10.93
N TRP A 66 -6.39 -7.92 -10.62
CA TRP A 66 -5.89 -8.24 -9.28
C TRP A 66 -4.52 -7.60 -9.08
N ALA A 67 -4.23 -7.19 -7.85
CA ALA A 67 -2.92 -6.70 -7.45
C ALA A 67 -2.46 -7.44 -6.19
N ILE A 68 -1.15 -7.64 -6.07
CA ILE A 68 -0.52 -8.27 -4.90
C ILE A 68 0.64 -7.38 -4.49
N GLU A 69 0.74 -7.10 -3.20
CA GLU A 69 1.88 -6.43 -2.59
C GLU A 69 2.59 -7.39 -1.65
N CYS A 70 3.92 -7.42 -1.74
CA CYS A 70 4.78 -8.16 -0.83
C CYS A 70 5.72 -7.17 -0.14
N ARG A 71 5.73 -7.18 1.19
CA ARG A 71 6.69 -6.38 1.97
C ARG A 71 8.01 -7.12 2.08
N VAL A 72 9.07 -6.50 1.59
CA VAL A 72 10.44 -7.01 1.70
C VAL A 72 11.08 -6.37 2.93
N TYR A 73 11.15 -7.13 4.02
CA TYR A 73 11.74 -6.68 5.28
C TYR A 73 13.20 -7.11 5.44
N ALA A 74 14.00 -6.26 6.07
CA ALA A 74 15.36 -6.58 6.51
C ALA A 74 15.32 -7.41 7.79
N GLU A 75 14.77 -8.62 7.70
CA GLU A 75 14.57 -9.54 8.82
C GLU A 75 15.00 -10.96 8.44
N ASP A 76 15.53 -11.72 9.41
CA ASP A 76 15.95 -13.11 9.20
C ASP A 76 14.84 -14.09 9.63
N PRO A 77 14.14 -14.74 8.67
CA PRO A 77 13.06 -15.68 8.98
C PRO A 77 13.55 -16.94 9.70
N LEU A 78 14.80 -17.36 9.50
CA LEU A 78 15.39 -18.53 10.18
C LEU A 78 15.70 -18.23 11.66
N ARG A 79 15.78 -16.95 12.01
CA ARG A 79 16.04 -16.47 13.37
C ARG A 79 14.85 -15.74 13.97
N LYS A 80 13.62 -16.24 13.71
CA LYS A 80 12.37 -15.69 14.25
C LYS A 80 12.14 -14.22 13.86
N PHE A 81 12.44 -13.86 12.60
CA PHE A 81 12.29 -12.51 12.07
C PHE A 81 13.09 -11.47 12.87
N LEU A 82 14.26 -11.85 13.40
CA LEU A 82 15.15 -10.89 14.03
C LEU A 82 15.55 -9.83 12.99
N PRO A 83 15.53 -8.53 13.35
CA PRO A 83 16.04 -7.48 12.47
C PRO A 83 17.47 -7.79 12.01
N SER A 84 17.68 -7.67 10.70
CA SER A 84 18.95 -7.92 10.03
C SER A 84 19.59 -6.59 9.63
N ILE A 85 20.36 -6.02 10.55
CA ILE A 85 21.10 -4.77 10.31
C ILE A 85 22.33 -4.98 9.42
N GLY A 86 22.73 -3.94 8.70
CA GLY A 86 23.98 -3.96 7.91
C GLY A 86 23.87 -3.18 6.60
N THR A 87 24.85 -3.37 5.72
CA THR A 87 24.87 -2.70 4.41
C THR A 87 24.48 -3.68 3.31
N LEU A 88 23.60 -3.24 2.41
CA LEU A 88 23.26 -4.00 1.21
C LEU A 88 24.48 -4.10 0.28
N SER A 89 25.04 -5.30 0.16
CA SER A 89 26.17 -5.59 -0.73
C SER A 89 25.76 -5.75 -2.19
N ALA A 90 24.50 -6.14 -2.43
CA ALA A 90 23.90 -6.21 -3.76
C ALA A 90 22.40 -5.92 -3.66
N TYR A 91 21.88 -5.17 -4.62
CA TYR A 91 20.46 -4.91 -4.78
C TYR A 91 20.12 -4.90 -6.26
N ARG A 92 19.16 -5.73 -6.66
CA ARG A 92 18.64 -5.77 -8.03
C ARG A 92 17.12 -5.90 -7.96
N PRO A 93 16.36 -4.80 -8.10
CA PRO A 93 14.92 -4.88 -8.15
C PRO A 93 14.47 -5.63 -9.43
N PRO A 94 13.23 -6.15 -9.45
CA PRO A 94 12.66 -6.68 -10.68
C PRO A 94 12.45 -5.55 -11.70
N ASP A 95 12.29 -5.93 -12.98
CA ASP A 95 12.01 -4.98 -14.06
C ASP A 95 10.62 -4.37 -13.90
N GLU A 96 10.55 -3.04 -13.83
CA GLU A 96 9.30 -2.29 -13.63
C GLU A 96 8.29 -2.50 -14.77
N ALA A 97 8.75 -2.90 -15.96
CA ALA A 97 7.86 -3.25 -17.06
C ALA A 97 7.09 -4.56 -16.82
N ALA A 98 7.56 -5.42 -15.91
CA ALA A 98 6.92 -6.69 -15.56
C ALA A 98 6.03 -6.59 -14.30
N CYS A 99 6.29 -5.62 -13.42
CA CYS A 99 5.47 -5.34 -12.24
C CYS A 99 5.66 -3.89 -11.78
N ASN A 100 4.60 -3.25 -11.28
CA ASN A 100 4.74 -1.96 -10.59
C ASN A 100 5.52 -2.20 -9.29
N VAL A 101 6.79 -1.81 -9.28
CA VAL A 101 7.66 -1.88 -8.10
C VAL A 101 7.72 -0.50 -7.46
N ALA A 102 7.16 -0.35 -6.26
CA ALA A 102 7.52 0.75 -5.38
C ALA A 102 8.61 0.24 -4.44
N ALA A 103 9.85 0.73 -4.62
CA ALA A 103 10.96 0.39 -3.74
C ALA A 103 11.70 1.65 -3.30
N ASP A 104 11.75 1.88 -1.99
CA ASP A 104 12.46 3.01 -1.37
C ASP A 104 13.94 2.68 -1.04
N ILE A 105 14.51 1.64 -1.67
CA ILE A 105 15.83 1.11 -1.32
C ILE A 105 16.78 1.21 -2.53
N ALA A 106 18.02 1.63 -2.28
CA ALA A 106 19.11 1.68 -3.25
C ALA A 106 20.39 1.03 -2.69
N MET A 107 21.33 0.65 -3.55
CA MET A 107 22.62 0.10 -3.10
C MET A 107 23.36 1.08 -2.18
N GLY A 108 23.98 0.55 -1.12
CA GLY A 108 24.77 1.34 -0.17
C GLY A 108 23.98 1.96 0.98
N ILE A 109 22.65 1.74 1.05
CA ILE A 109 21.86 2.10 2.24
C ILE A 109 22.20 1.13 3.39
N ALA A 110 22.44 1.70 4.58
CA ALA A 110 22.52 0.95 5.82
C ALA A 110 21.09 0.69 6.33
N LEU A 111 20.79 -0.58 6.60
CA LEU A 111 19.56 -1.09 7.20
C LEU A 111 19.70 -1.18 8.71
#